data_AF-A0A1E9J5R9-F1
#
_entry.id   AF-A0A1E9J5R9-F1
#
_cell.length_a   1.000
_cell.length_b   1.000
_cell.length_c   1.000
_cell.angle_alpha   90.00
_cell.angle_beta   90.00
_cell.angle_gamma   90.00
#
_symmetry.space_group_name_H-M   'P 1'
#
loop_
_entity.id
_entity.type
_entity.pdbx_description
1 polymer ?
#
loop_
_entity_poly.entity_id
_entity_poly.type
_entity_poly.pdbx_seq_one_letter_code
_entity_poly.pdbx_strand_id
1 'polypeptide(L)'
;MKKTITLFLFLSCLTTILYSQEVNEKEGRKVLEQIRKEIQREEKEKQKAAREAQKIKEAEEKARIAAEKAEEEKGKKIIEDIRRDMNESLEEKVFRSENTPEARIAAAGAAFEIGRERMAFLKMEEEEIMKLEEVLGIEAGENRAFLSQKFDEVYDKFKTNNNEIEVLLLENEKLNEYLSRLDRMEQKVRAGN
;
A
#
# COMPACT_ATOMS: atom_id res chain seq x y z
N MET A 1 12.99 -83.92 66.29
CA MET A 1 11.94 -82.93 65.96
C MET A 1 12.33 -81.47 66.19
N LYS A 2 13.18 -81.10 67.17
CA LYS A 2 13.57 -79.67 67.35
C LYS A 2 14.43 -79.10 66.21
N LYS A 3 15.42 -79.86 65.70
CA LYS A 3 16.34 -79.40 64.63
C LYS A 3 15.68 -79.22 63.25
N THR A 4 14.65 -80.01 62.95
CA THR A 4 13.93 -79.95 61.67
C THR A 4 13.00 -78.73 61.58
N ILE A 5 12.41 -78.31 62.70
CA ILE A 5 11.52 -77.14 62.75
C ILE A 5 12.30 -75.84 62.56
N THR A 6 13.48 -75.73 63.16
CA THR A 6 14.32 -74.52 63.04
C THR A 6 14.86 -74.33 61.61
N LEU A 7 15.22 -75.42 60.93
CA LEU A 7 15.69 -75.38 59.54
C LEU A 7 14.57 -74.95 58.58
N PHE A 8 13.34 -75.43 58.82
CA PHE A 8 12.17 -75.08 57.99
C PHE A 8 11.79 -73.60 58.12
N LEU A 9 11.85 -73.05 59.35
CA LEU A 9 11.60 -71.62 59.61
C LEU A 9 12.68 -70.71 58.98
N PHE A 10 13.94 -71.13 59.00
CA PHE A 10 15.02 -70.36 58.36
C PHE A 10 14.87 -70.34 56.83
N LEU A 11 14.48 -71.47 56.22
CA LEU A 11 14.27 -71.58 54.78
C LEU A 11 13.04 -70.80 54.32
N SER A 12 11.98 -70.74 55.13
CA SER A 12 10.80 -69.90 54.84
C SER A 12 11.10 -68.40 54.94
N CYS A 13 12.01 -67.98 55.82
CA CYS A 13 12.44 -66.59 55.93
C CYS A 13 13.36 -66.16 54.78
N LEU A 14 14.30 -67.01 54.33
CA LEU A 14 15.15 -66.68 53.18
C LEU A 14 14.34 -66.57 51.88
N THR A 15 13.36 -67.45 51.68
CA THR A 15 12.49 -67.42 50.50
C THR A 15 11.61 -66.16 50.48
N THR A 16 11.11 -65.69 51.63
CA THR A 16 10.35 -64.42 51.70
C THR A 16 11.21 -63.18 51.49
N ILE A 17 12.47 -63.16 51.96
CA ILE A 17 13.40 -62.04 51.73
C ILE A 17 13.80 -61.95 50.25
N LEU A 18 14.13 -63.07 49.61
CA LEU A 18 14.46 -63.12 48.18
C LEU A 18 13.26 -62.76 47.30
N TYR A 19 12.05 -63.24 47.65
CA TYR A 19 10.83 -62.87 46.94
C TYR A 19 10.50 -61.37 47.12
N SER A 20 10.75 -60.80 48.31
CA SER A 20 10.56 -59.36 48.54
C SER A 20 11.59 -58.50 47.80
N GLN A 21 12.83 -58.96 47.65
CA GLN A 21 13.84 -58.29 46.82
C GLN A 21 13.50 -58.36 45.32
N GLU A 22 13.07 -59.51 44.80
CA GLU A 22 12.64 -59.63 43.41
C GLU A 22 11.38 -58.81 43.10
N VAL A 23 10.42 -58.75 44.04
CA VAL A 23 9.22 -57.92 43.89
C VAL A 23 9.61 -56.44 43.88
N ASN A 24 10.51 -56.00 44.77
CA ASN A 24 11.03 -54.63 44.80
C ASN A 24 11.82 -54.26 43.53
N GLU A 25 12.60 -55.17 42.95
CA GLU A 25 13.28 -54.93 41.67
C GLU A 25 12.33 -54.87 40.48
N LYS A 26 11.30 -55.74 40.44
CA LYS A 26 10.28 -55.74 39.39
C LYS A 26 9.41 -54.48 39.46
N GLU A 27 9.09 -54.01 40.66
CA GLU A 27 8.37 -52.75 40.89
C GLU A 27 9.26 -51.54 40.58
N GLY A 28 10.53 -51.54 41.02
CA GLY A 28 11.51 -50.50 40.70
C GLY A 28 11.75 -50.34 39.19
N ARG A 29 11.84 -51.44 38.43
CA ARG A 29 11.94 -51.38 36.96
C ARG A 29 10.70 -50.79 36.31
N LYS A 30 9.49 -51.11 36.81
CA LYS A 30 8.23 -50.51 36.31
C LYS A 30 8.18 -49.01 36.57
N VAL A 31 8.62 -48.55 37.74
CA VAL A 31 8.70 -47.12 38.09
C VAL A 31 9.72 -46.40 37.20
N LEU A 32 10.91 -46.98 36.99
CA LEU A 32 11.92 -46.40 36.09
C LEU A 32 11.43 -46.32 34.63
N GLU A 33 10.66 -47.31 34.17
CA GLU A 33 10.07 -47.30 32.84
C GLU A 33 8.98 -46.22 32.69
N GLN A 34 8.17 -46.01 33.73
CA GLN A 34 7.19 -44.92 33.79
C GLN A 34 7.88 -43.55 33.77
N ILE A 35 8.92 -43.35 34.59
CA ILE A 35 9.73 -42.12 34.62
C ILE A 35 10.36 -41.87 33.24
N ARG A 36 10.92 -42.90 32.58
CA ARG A 36 11.48 -42.76 31.23
C ARG A 36 10.41 -42.35 30.19
N LYS A 37 9.20 -42.92 30.26
CA LYS A 37 8.08 -42.54 29.37
C LYS A 37 7.58 -41.13 29.65
N GLU A 38 7.65 -40.67 30.89
CA GLU A 38 7.26 -39.32 31.29
C GLU A 38 8.29 -38.28 30.84
N ILE A 39 9.59 -38.53 31.07
CA ILE A 39 10.69 -37.70 30.54
C ILE A 39 10.60 -37.59 29.02
N GLN A 40 10.37 -38.69 28.31
CA GLN A 40 10.21 -38.67 26.84
C GLN A 40 8.98 -37.90 26.37
N ARG A 41 7.90 -37.88 27.16
CA ARG A 41 6.70 -37.06 26.85
C ARG A 41 7.00 -35.59 27.10
N GLU A 42 7.60 -35.26 28.23
CA GLU A 42 7.99 -33.90 28.59
C GLU A 42 9.00 -33.31 27.59
N GLU A 43 10.00 -34.09 27.15
CA GLU A 43 10.94 -33.68 26.10
C GLU A 43 10.26 -33.45 24.76
N LYS A 44 9.30 -34.31 24.37
CA LYS A 44 8.50 -34.13 23.15
C LYS A 44 7.62 -32.89 23.24
N GLU A 45 7.03 -32.60 24.40
CA GLU A 45 6.24 -31.39 24.63
C GLU A 45 7.10 -30.13 24.60
N LYS A 46 8.26 -30.13 25.26
CA LYS A 46 9.24 -29.05 25.19
C LYS A 46 9.72 -28.82 23.75
N GLN A 47 9.98 -29.88 22.99
CA GLN A 47 10.37 -29.78 21.59
C GLN A 47 9.24 -29.24 20.70
N LYS A 48 7.99 -29.64 20.95
CA LYS A 48 6.82 -29.09 20.25
C LYS A 48 6.64 -27.61 20.55
N ALA A 49 6.67 -27.21 21.83
CA ALA A 49 6.59 -25.83 22.26
C ALA A 49 7.71 -24.97 21.66
N ALA A 50 8.95 -25.48 21.62
CA ALA A 50 10.07 -24.80 20.98
C ALA A 50 9.87 -24.64 19.46
N ARG A 51 9.36 -25.67 18.76
CA ARG A 51 9.05 -25.60 17.33
C ARG A 51 7.89 -24.64 17.04
N GLU A 52 6.86 -24.61 17.87
CA GLU A 52 5.74 -23.68 17.74
C GLU A 52 6.19 -22.24 17.97
N ALA A 53 6.99 -21.99 19.01
CA ALA A 53 7.59 -20.69 19.25
C ALA A 53 8.50 -20.25 18.09
N GLN A 54 9.27 -21.16 17.49
CA GLN A 54 10.07 -20.87 16.31
C GLN A 54 9.20 -20.53 15.09
N LYS A 55 8.13 -21.29 14.84
CA LYS A 55 7.19 -21.00 13.74
C LYS A 55 6.50 -19.65 13.92
N ILE A 56 6.15 -19.28 15.15
CA ILE A 56 5.55 -17.97 15.45
C ILE A 56 6.57 -16.87 15.13
N LYS A 57 7.82 -17.00 15.59
CA LYS A 57 8.90 -16.04 15.28
C LYS A 57 9.19 -15.94 13.77
N GLU A 58 9.21 -17.06 13.06
CA GLU A 58 9.40 -17.08 11.60
C GLU A 58 8.22 -16.42 10.87
N ALA A 59 6.98 -16.65 11.33
CA ALA A 59 5.80 -16.02 10.77
C ALA A 59 5.75 -14.51 11.04
N GLU A 60 6.13 -14.08 12.25
CA GLU A 60 6.23 -12.67 12.64
C GLU A 60 7.32 -11.95 11.83
N GLU A 61 8.50 -12.55 11.69
CA GLU A 61 9.58 -12.00 10.88
C GLU A 61 9.19 -11.90 9.40
N LYS A 62 8.53 -12.93 8.86
CA LYS A 62 8.01 -12.90 7.49
C LYS A 62 6.96 -11.80 7.30
N ALA A 63 6.08 -11.58 8.28
CA ALA A 63 5.11 -10.50 8.25
C ALA A 63 5.78 -9.13 8.32
N ARG A 64 6.81 -8.97 9.15
CA ARG A 64 7.62 -7.74 9.24
C ARG A 64 8.31 -7.42 7.91
N ILE A 65 8.99 -8.40 7.31
CA ILE A 65 9.65 -8.25 6.01
C ILE A 65 8.64 -7.91 4.91
N ALA A 66 7.45 -8.52 4.93
CA ALA A 66 6.40 -8.20 3.96
C ALA A 66 5.88 -6.77 4.13
N ALA A 67 5.70 -6.30 5.36
CA ALA A 67 5.32 -4.91 5.64
C ALA A 67 6.40 -3.92 5.20
N GLU A 68 7.67 -4.20 5.48
CA GLU A 68 8.80 -3.37 5.06
C GLU A 68 8.90 -3.28 3.53
N LYS A 69 8.75 -4.41 2.82
CA LYS A 69 8.71 -4.42 1.35
C LYS A 69 7.56 -3.62 0.77
N ALA A 70 6.37 -3.68 1.40
CA ALA A 70 5.23 -2.89 0.97
C ALA A 70 5.49 -1.37 1.15
N GLU A 71 6.16 -0.97 2.24
CA GLU A 71 6.58 0.42 2.43
C GLU A 71 7.69 0.84 1.44
N GLU A 72 8.64 -0.05 1.15
CA GLU A 72 9.68 0.20 0.12
C GLU A 72 9.05 0.37 -1.27
N GLU A 73 8.06 -0.43 -1.65
CA GLU A 73 7.32 -0.30 -2.90
C GLU A 73 6.55 1.02 -2.98
N LYS A 74 5.90 1.45 -1.89
CA LYS A 74 5.27 2.78 -1.81
C LYS A 74 6.30 3.88 -2.00
N GLY A 75 7.46 3.79 -1.33
CA GLY A 75 8.55 4.75 -1.48
C GLY A 75 9.09 4.81 -2.91
N LYS A 76 9.30 3.66 -3.56
CA LYS A 76 9.69 3.57 -4.97
C LYS A 76 8.67 4.23 -5.89
N LYS A 77 7.38 3.97 -5.68
CA LYS A 77 6.29 4.58 -6.45
C LYS A 77 6.30 6.11 -6.33
N ILE A 78 6.46 6.64 -5.11
CA ILE A 78 6.55 8.09 -4.87
C ILE A 78 7.75 8.69 -5.62
N ILE A 79 8.93 8.06 -5.54
CA ILE A 79 10.13 8.53 -6.24
C ILE A 79 9.93 8.50 -7.77
N GLU A 80 9.29 7.45 -8.29
CA GLU A 80 8.98 7.34 -9.71
C GLU A 80 7.99 8.42 -10.16
N ASP A 81 6.93 8.65 -9.39
CA ASP A 81 5.94 9.68 -9.68
C ASP A 81 6.58 11.08 -9.67
N ILE A 82 7.51 11.37 -8.74
CA ILE A 82 8.28 12.62 -8.72
C ILE A 82 9.17 12.72 -9.97
N ARG A 83 9.94 11.68 -10.30
CA ARG A 83 10.80 11.67 -11.49
C ARG A 83 10.00 11.89 -12.76
N ARG A 84 8.84 11.26 -12.85
CA ARG A 84 7.92 11.39 -13.97
C ARG A 84 7.40 12.82 -14.06
N ASP A 85 6.90 13.38 -12.95
CA ASP A 85 6.40 14.75 -12.89
C ASP A 85 7.46 15.79 -13.26
N MET A 86 8.73 15.57 -12.89
CA MET A 86 9.82 16.47 -13.27
C MET A 86 10.18 16.41 -14.75
N ASN A 87 9.98 15.27 -15.41
CA ASN A 87 10.43 15.04 -16.79
C ASN A 87 9.31 15.20 -17.82
N GLU A 88 8.04 15.13 -17.40
CA GLU A 88 6.89 15.29 -18.28
C GLU A 88 6.67 16.75 -18.69
N SER A 89 6.20 16.92 -19.93
CA SER A 89 5.76 18.22 -20.41
C SER A 89 4.51 18.68 -19.65
N LEU A 90 4.25 19.99 -19.65
CA LEU A 90 3.01 20.51 -19.06
C LEU A 90 1.76 19.94 -19.75
N GLU A 91 1.84 19.69 -21.05
CA GLU A 91 0.77 19.04 -21.83
C GLU A 91 0.49 17.62 -21.34
N GLU A 92 1.53 16.80 -21.16
CA GLU A 92 1.38 15.42 -20.70
C GLU A 92 0.76 15.36 -19.29
N LYS A 93 1.12 16.31 -18.41
CA LYS A 93 0.49 16.44 -17.09
C LYS A 93 -1.01 16.70 -17.16
N VAL A 94 -1.46 17.46 -18.16
CA VAL A 94 -2.90 17.71 -18.39
C VAL A 94 -3.59 16.43 -18.83
N PHE A 95 -3.02 15.68 -19.78
CA PHE A 95 -3.65 14.47 -20.30
C PHE A 95 -3.56 13.26 -19.35
N ARG A 96 -2.57 13.24 -18.45
CA ARG A 96 -2.46 12.28 -17.34
C ARG A 96 -3.54 12.46 -16.28
N SER A 97 -4.10 13.67 -16.14
CA SER A 97 -5.16 13.94 -15.16
C SER A 97 -6.39 13.05 -15.39
N GLU A 98 -7.24 12.94 -14.37
CA GLU A 98 -8.48 12.17 -14.50
C GLU A 98 -9.27 12.62 -15.74
N ASN A 99 -9.88 11.65 -16.43
CA ASN A 99 -10.63 11.93 -17.67
C ASN A 99 -12.03 12.49 -17.38
N THR A 100 -12.12 13.42 -16.43
CA THR A 100 -13.32 14.21 -16.14
C THR A 100 -13.11 15.63 -16.63
N PRO A 101 -14.16 16.32 -17.11
CA PRO A 101 -14.06 17.71 -17.54
C PRO A 101 -13.44 18.61 -16.47
N GLU A 102 -13.83 18.45 -15.21
CA GLU A 102 -13.38 19.26 -14.08
C GLU A 102 -11.88 19.07 -13.78
N ALA A 103 -11.41 17.82 -13.76
CA ALA A 103 -10.00 17.54 -13.52
C ALA A 103 -9.12 18.05 -14.66
N ARG A 104 -9.58 17.92 -15.91
CA ARG A 104 -8.87 18.43 -17.09
C ARG A 104 -8.79 19.95 -17.11
N ILE A 105 -9.88 20.65 -16.76
CA ILE A 105 -9.89 22.11 -16.64
C ILE A 105 -8.89 22.56 -15.59
N ALA A 106 -8.89 21.93 -14.40
CA ALA A 106 -7.98 22.27 -13.33
C ALA A 106 -6.51 22.02 -13.71
N ALA A 107 -6.21 20.86 -14.32
CA ALA A 107 -4.86 20.52 -14.76
C ALA A 107 -4.37 21.47 -15.88
N ALA A 108 -5.22 21.77 -16.87
CA ALA A 108 -4.90 22.72 -17.92
C ALA A 108 -4.68 24.13 -17.36
N GLY A 109 -5.50 24.54 -16.38
CA GLY A 109 -5.35 25.81 -15.68
C GLY A 109 -3.98 25.92 -15.02
N ALA A 110 -3.59 24.92 -14.24
CA ALA A 110 -2.27 24.86 -13.61
C ALA A 110 -1.12 24.91 -14.64
N ALA A 111 -1.25 24.19 -15.76
CA ALA A 111 -0.26 24.20 -16.84
C ALA A 111 -0.11 25.61 -17.46
N PHE A 112 -1.22 26.31 -17.72
CA PHE A 112 -1.20 27.67 -18.25
C PHE A 112 -0.63 28.69 -17.26
N GLU A 113 -0.91 28.56 -15.96
CA GLU A 113 -0.31 29.43 -14.93
C GLU A 113 1.21 29.28 -14.90
N ILE A 114 1.73 28.05 -14.92
CA ILE A 114 3.17 27.78 -15.01
C ILE A 114 3.75 28.35 -16.32
N GLY A 115 3.02 28.18 -17.43
CA GLY A 115 3.39 28.77 -18.72
C GLY A 115 3.51 30.29 -18.64
N ARG A 116 2.57 30.96 -17.95
CA ARG A 116 2.57 32.41 -17.77
C ARG A 116 3.77 32.89 -16.95
N GLU A 117 4.13 32.18 -15.89
CA GLU A 117 5.32 32.48 -15.09
C GLU A 117 6.59 32.40 -15.93
N ARG A 118 6.73 31.35 -16.75
CA ARG A 118 7.85 31.21 -17.69
C ARG A 118 7.86 32.33 -18.74
N MET A 119 6.69 32.73 -19.20
CA MET A 119 6.54 33.77 -20.20
C MET A 119 6.87 35.18 -19.68
N ALA A 120 6.69 35.43 -18.38
CA ALA A 120 7.06 36.72 -17.78
C ALA A 120 8.58 36.99 -17.91
N PHE A 121 9.41 35.95 -17.81
CA PHE A 121 10.84 36.08 -18.05
C PHE A 121 11.15 36.39 -19.52
N LEU A 122 10.54 35.63 -20.43
CA LEU A 122 10.71 35.85 -21.87
C LEU A 122 10.23 37.24 -22.32
N LYS A 123 9.14 37.76 -21.74
CA LYS A 123 8.67 39.14 -22.02
C LYS A 123 9.75 40.18 -21.72
N MET A 124 10.50 40.03 -20.63
CA MET A 124 11.59 40.95 -20.31
C MET A 124 12.73 40.85 -21.32
N GLU A 125 13.12 39.63 -21.73
CA GLU A 125 14.15 39.44 -22.76
C GLU A 125 13.70 40.01 -24.12
N GLU A 126 12.43 39.78 -24.49
CA GLU A 126 11.84 40.33 -25.72
C GLU A 126 11.84 41.86 -25.71
N GLU A 127 11.55 42.50 -24.57
CA GLU A 127 11.66 43.95 -24.39
C GLU A 127 13.10 44.48 -24.47
N GLU A 128 14.07 43.76 -23.91
CA GLU A 128 15.49 44.11 -24.03
C GLU A 128 15.97 44.05 -25.47
N ILE A 129 15.57 43.01 -26.21
CA ILE A 129 15.88 42.88 -27.63
C ILE A 129 15.32 44.07 -28.43
N MET A 130 14.07 44.49 -28.16
CA MET A 130 13.49 45.66 -28.83
C MET A 130 14.31 46.93 -28.59
N LYS A 131 14.73 47.18 -27.35
CA LYS A 131 15.55 48.35 -27.00
C LYS A 131 16.92 48.30 -27.70
N LEU A 132 17.53 47.13 -27.80
CA LEU A 132 18.82 46.97 -28.48
C LEU A 132 18.70 47.20 -29.98
N GLU A 133 17.67 46.66 -30.62
CA GLU A 133 17.39 46.87 -32.04
C GLU A 133 17.18 48.36 -32.35
N GLU A 134 16.43 49.07 -31.50
CA GLU A 134 16.21 50.52 -31.63
C GLU A 134 17.54 51.30 -31.58
N VAL A 135 18.40 51.00 -30.60
CA VAL A 135 19.73 51.63 -30.46
C VAL A 135 20.62 51.32 -31.67
N LEU A 136 20.51 50.12 -32.24
CA LEU A 136 21.29 49.68 -33.40
C LEU A 136 20.71 50.16 -34.74
N GLY A 137 19.56 50.84 -34.75
CA GLY A 137 18.88 51.28 -35.96
C GLY A 137 18.38 50.12 -36.83
N ILE A 138 18.09 48.97 -36.22
CA ILE A 138 17.53 47.81 -36.91
C ILE A 138 16.01 48.03 -37.03
N GLU A 139 15.50 48.04 -38.25
CA GLU A 139 14.05 48.08 -38.47
C GLU A 139 13.41 46.76 -38.00
N ALA A 140 12.44 46.86 -37.10
CA ALA A 140 11.63 45.73 -36.68
C ALA A 140 10.81 45.23 -37.89
N GLY A 141 10.91 43.94 -38.19
CA GLY A 141 10.12 43.35 -39.28
C GLY A 141 8.61 43.44 -39.01
N GLU A 142 7.84 43.87 -40.01
CA GLU A 142 6.38 44.11 -39.90
C GLU A 142 5.56 42.88 -39.45
N ASN A 143 6.11 41.66 -39.58
CA ASN A 143 5.47 40.41 -39.19
C ASN A 143 6.04 39.78 -37.90
N ARG A 144 6.81 40.54 -37.13
CA ARG A 144 7.40 40.03 -35.88
C ARG A 144 6.30 39.79 -34.84
N ALA A 145 6.07 38.52 -34.52
CA ALA A 145 5.18 38.11 -33.44
C ALA A 145 6.00 37.45 -32.33
N PHE A 146 5.99 38.05 -31.16
CA PHE A 146 6.67 37.53 -29.99
C PHE A 146 6.01 36.28 -29.46
N LEU A 147 6.80 35.41 -28.81
CA LEU A 147 6.25 34.19 -28.25
C LEU A 147 5.28 34.51 -27.10
N SER A 148 5.57 35.58 -26.36
CA SER A 148 4.72 36.06 -25.28
C SER A 148 3.34 36.53 -25.74
N GLN A 149 3.27 37.23 -26.87
CA GLN A 149 2.00 37.66 -27.47
C GLN A 149 1.16 36.46 -27.90
N LYS A 150 1.78 35.50 -28.60
CA LYS A 150 1.11 34.26 -29.00
C LYS A 150 0.60 33.47 -27.79
N PHE A 151 1.37 33.46 -26.70
CA PHE A 151 0.96 32.82 -25.47
C PHE A 151 -0.26 33.50 -24.84
N ASP A 152 -0.24 34.82 -24.72
CA ASP A 152 -1.37 35.59 -24.16
C ASP A 152 -2.66 35.34 -24.96
N GLU A 153 -2.59 35.35 -26.29
CA GLU A 153 -3.75 35.05 -27.15
C GLU A 153 -4.33 33.66 -26.91
N VAL A 154 -3.47 32.64 -26.77
CA VAL A 154 -3.90 31.27 -26.50
C VAL A 154 -4.48 31.15 -25.09
N TYR A 155 -3.87 31.82 -24.11
CA TYR A 155 -4.32 31.81 -22.73
C TYR A 155 -5.69 32.50 -22.55
N ASP A 156 -5.94 33.60 -23.25
CA ASP A 156 -7.24 34.28 -23.23
C ASP A 156 -8.34 33.45 -23.86
N LYS A 157 -8.04 32.76 -24.98
CA LYS A 157 -8.95 31.78 -25.60
C LYS A 157 -9.25 30.63 -24.66
N PHE A 158 -8.23 30.09 -23.99
CA PHE A 158 -8.38 29.04 -23.00
C PHE A 158 -9.30 29.47 -21.85
N LYS A 159 -9.11 30.65 -21.29
CA LYS A 159 -9.99 31.20 -20.24
C LYS A 159 -11.43 31.31 -20.70
N THR A 160 -11.64 31.85 -21.90
CA THR A 160 -12.98 32.03 -22.46
C THR A 160 -13.68 30.67 -22.63
N ASN A 161 -12.99 29.71 -23.22
CA ASN A 161 -13.52 28.36 -23.44
C ASN A 161 -13.82 27.63 -22.13
N ASN A 162 -12.95 27.77 -21.12
CA ASN A 162 -13.18 27.13 -19.82
C ASN A 162 -14.41 27.68 -19.11
N ASN A 163 -14.60 29.00 -19.13
CA ASN A 163 -15.81 29.61 -18.56
C ASN A 163 -17.07 29.07 -19.25
N GLU A 164 -17.04 28.90 -20.58
CA GLU A 164 -18.15 28.29 -21.33
C GLU A 164 -18.39 26.84 -20.91
N ILE A 165 -17.32 26.04 -20.78
CA ILE A 165 -17.43 24.64 -20.34
C ILE A 165 -18.02 24.56 -18.92
N GLU A 166 -17.58 25.40 -17.98
CA GLU A 166 -18.13 25.44 -16.63
C GLU A 166 -19.64 25.71 -16.63
N VAL A 167 -20.10 26.65 -17.45
CA VAL A 167 -21.53 26.93 -17.62
C VAL A 167 -22.27 25.71 -18.16
N LEU A 168 -21.72 25.04 -19.17
CA LEU A 168 -22.33 23.84 -19.76
C LEU A 168 -22.38 22.66 -18.77
N LEU A 169 -21.39 22.51 -17.90
CA LEU A 169 -21.38 21.48 -16.86
C LEU A 169 -22.53 21.70 -15.86
N LEU A 170 -22.72 22.95 -15.42
CA LEU A 170 -23.82 23.32 -14.53
C LEU A 170 -25.20 23.11 -15.19
N GLU A 171 -25.32 23.37 -16.49
CA GLU A 171 -26.56 23.12 -17.23
C GLU A 171 -26.84 21.61 -17.36
N ASN A 172 -25.83 20.81 -17.69
CA ASN A 172 -25.96 19.36 -17.76
C ASN A 172 -26.36 18.73 -16.42
N GLU A 173 -25.82 19.22 -15.30
CA GLU A 173 -26.22 18.75 -13.97
C GLU A 173 -27.73 18.97 -13.73
N LYS A 174 -28.24 20.17 -14.04
CA LYS A 174 -29.67 20.48 -13.93
C LYS A 174 -30.52 19.58 -14.82
N LEU A 175 -30.10 19.36 -16.07
CA LEU A 175 -30.82 18.50 -17.02
C LEU A 175 -30.87 17.05 -16.52
N ASN A 176 -29.76 16.53 -16.00
CA ASN A 176 -29.71 15.19 -15.42
C ASN A 176 -30.65 15.05 -14.21
N GLU A 177 -30.76 16.09 -13.38
CA GLU A 177 -31.72 16.09 -12.28
C GLU A 177 -33.18 16.05 -12.77
N TYR A 178 -33.50 16.84 -13.80
CA TYR A 178 -34.83 16.82 -14.42
C TYR A 178 -35.16 15.45 -15.02
N LEU A 179 -34.24 14.85 -15.77
CA LEU A 179 -34.39 13.51 -16.32
C LEU A 179 -34.62 12.47 -15.21
N SER A 180 -33.83 12.54 -14.14
CA SER A 180 -34.00 11.65 -12.97
C SER A 180 -35.37 11.78 -12.31
N ARG A 181 -35.95 13.00 -12.28
CA ARG A 181 -37.30 13.23 -11.76
C ARG A 181 -38.36 12.64 -12.70
N LEU A 182 -38.20 12.83 -14.02
CA LEU A 182 -39.09 12.27 -15.03
C LEU A 182 -39.09 10.74 -14.99
N ASP A 183 -37.93 10.10 -14.90
CA ASP A 183 -37.81 8.65 -14.79
C ASP A 183 -38.56 8.10 -13.56
N ARG A 184 -38.43 8.78 -12.40
CA ARG A 184 -39.17 8.40 -11.19
C ARG A 184 -40.68 8.55 -11.36
N MET A 185 -41.14 9.57 -12.08
CA MET A 185 -42.57 9.74 -12.39
C MET A 185 -43.06 8.65 -13.34
N GLU A 186 -42.31 8.35 -14.40
CA GLU A 186 -42.66 7.29 -15.34
C GLU A 186 -42.73 5.93 -14.65
N GLN A 187 -41.77 5.61 -13.77
CA GLN A 187 -41.80 4.38 -12.98
C GLN A 187 -43.05 4.26 -12.10
N LYS A 188 -43.48 5.36 -11.47
CA LYS A 188 -44.73 5.38 -10.66
C LYS A 188 -45.95 5.09 -11.52
N VAL A 189 -46.06 5.77 -12.67
CA VAL A 189 -47.17 5.57 -13.62
C VAL A 189 -47.18 4.13 -14.14
N ARG A 190 -46.02 3.56 -14.50
CA ARG A 190 -45.89 2.16 -14.95
C ARG A 190 -46.25 1.15 -13.85
N ALA A 191 -45.98 1.47 -12.58
CA ALA A 191 -46.31 0.63 -11.44
C ALA A 191 -47.81 0.68 -11.04
N GLY A 192 -48.62 1.50 -11.72
CA GLY A 192 -50.06 1.58 -11.49
C GLY A 192 -50.47 2.34 -10.21
N ASN A 193 -49.59 3.18 -9.68
CA ASN A 193 -49.87 4.12 -8.58
C ASN A 193 -50.04 5.55 -9.10
#